data_AF-A0A1B1BPH2-F1
#
_entry.id   AF-A0A1B1BPH2-F1
#
_cell.length_a   1.000
_cell.length_b   1.000
_cell.length_c   1.000
_cell.angle_alpha   90.00
_cell.angle_beta   90.00
_cell.angle_gamma   90.00
#
_symmetry.space_group_name_H-M   'P 1'
#
loop_
_entity.id
_entity.type
_entity.pdbx_description
1 polymer ?
#
loop_
_entity_poly.entity_id
_entity_poly.type
_entity_poly.pdbx_seq_one_letter_code
_entity_poly.pdbx_strand_id
1 'polypeptide(L)' 'MAAFEVFTPATMKAMPNKPKTPLRSIRISDELWEAAQQNAAAEGRTVSEVVREALERYNARRSATNRATKAQ' A
#
# COMPACT_ATOMS: atom_id res chain seq x y z
N MET A 1 6.43 -15.68 45.00
CA MET A 1 6.31 -16.32 43.68
C MET A 1 4.86 -16.20 43.24
N ALA A 2 4.54 -15.25 42.35
CA ALA A 2 3.18 -15.06 41.84
C ALA A 2 2.98 -15.93 40.59
N ALA A 3 1.90 -16.71 40.58
CA ALA A 3 1.51 -17.57 39.46
C ALA A 3 1.09 -16.71 38.26
N PHE A 4 1.63 -17.00 37.07
CA PHE A 4 1.28 -16.34 35.83
C PHE A 4 0.04 -17.04 35.25
N GLU A 5 -1.10 -16.36 35.25
CA GLU A 5 -2.34 -16.86 34.67
C GLU A 5 -2.18 -17.03 33.15
N VAL A 6 -2.50 -18.23 32.66
CA VAL A 6 -2.48 -18.58 31.24
C VAL A 6 -3.66 -17.91 30.51
N PHE A 7 -3.37 -16.95 29.65
CA PHE A 7 -4.38 -16.33 28.78
C PHE A 7 -4.69 -17.25 27.58
N THR A 8 -5.81 -17.96 27.61
CA THR A 8 -6.36 -18.67 26.44
C THR A 8 -7.18 -17.71 25.57
N PRO A 9 -6.85 -17.49 24.28
CA PRO A 9 -7.71 -16.70 23.40
C PRO A 9 -8.90 -17.55 22.92
N ALA A 10 -10.07 -17.32 23.51
CA ALA A 10 -11.34 -17.79 22.98
C ALA A 10 -11.71 -17.06 21.67
N THR A 11 -12.06 -17.86 20.65
CA THR A 11 -13.00 -17.60 19.55
C THR A 11 -12.92 -16.25 18.83
N MET A 12 -12.03 -16.13 17.83
CA MET A 12 -12.11 -15.04 16.84
C MET A 12 -13.31 -15.23 15.89
N LYS A 13 -14.19 -14.24 15.86
CA LYS A 13 -15.31 -14.12 14.90
C LYS A 13 -14.75 -14.02 13.48
N ALA A 14 -15.10 -14.95 12.60
CA ALA A 14 -14.65 -14.95 11.20
C ALA A 14 -15.14 -13.67 10.49
N MET A 15 -14.22 -12.75 10.18
CA MET A 15 -14.54 -11.57 9.38
C MET A 15 -14.66 -11.97 7.90
N PRO A 16 -15.66 -11.44 7.16
CA PRO A 16 -15.77 -11.70 5.72
C PRO A 16 -14.50 -11.23 5.01
N ASN A 17 -13.77 -12.17 4.40
CA ASN A 17 -12.58 -11.86 3.62
C ASN A 17 -13.02 -11.15 2.33
N LYS A 18 -13.08 -9.81 2.34
CA LYS A 18 -13.16 -9.04 1.09
C LYS A 18 -11.98 -9.48 0.21
N PRO A 19 -12.17 -9.65 -1.11
CA PRO A 19 -11.08 -10.03 -2.00
C PRO A 19 -9.94 -9.02 -1.83
N LYS A 20 -8.82 -9.47 -1.26
CA LYS A 20 -7.66 -8.64 -1.02
C LYS A 20 -7.01 -8.34 -2.36
N THR A 21 -6.79 -7.05 -2.65
CA THR A 21 -5.93 -6.65 -3.77
C THR A 21 -4.60 -7.41 -3.66
N PRO A 22 -4.13 -8.08 -4.73
CA PRO A 22 -2.91 -8.86 -4.67
C PRO A 22 -1.74 -7.97 -4.28
N LEU A 23 -0.95 -8.43 -3.31
CA LEU A 23 0.26 -7.74 -2.88
C LEU A 23 1.32 -7.81 -3.98
N ARG A 24 1.98 -6.68 -4.23
CA ARG A 24 3.10 -6.56 -5.15
C ARG A 24 4.32 -6.09 -4.38
N SER A 25 5.41 -6.85 -4.44
CA SER A 25 6.69 -6.46 -3.85
C SER A 25 7.47 -5.59 -4.84
N ILE A 26 8.01 -4.48 -4.36
CA ILE A 26 8.80 -3.53 -5.15
C ILE A 26 10.06 -3.19 -4.36
N ARG A 27 11.18 -3.01 -5.07
CA ARG A 27 12.44 -2.57 -4.44
C ARG A 27 12.49 -1.05 -4.38
N ILE A 28 12.72 -0.53 -3.18
CA ILE A 28 12.84 0.89 -2.87
C ILE A 28 13.95 1.02 -1.83
N SER A 29 14.72 2.11 -1.82
CA SER A 29 15.67 2.39 -0.75
C SER A 29 14.93 2.71 0.56
N ASP A 30 15.53 2.33 1.69
CA ASP A 30 14.95 2.58 3.01
C ASP A 30 14.73 4.07 3.25
N GLU A 31 15.70 4.91 2.88
CA GLU A 31 15.61 6.37 3.00
C GLU A 31 14.37 6.94 2.28
N LEU A 32 14.10 6.48 1.05
CA LEU A 32 12.94 6.94 0.28
C LEU A 32 11.64 6.44 0.90
N TRP A 33 11.63 5.21 1.42
CA TRP A 33 10.47 4.62 2.07
C TRP A 33 10.12 5.33 3.38
N GLU A 34 11.12 5.66 4.21
CA GLU A 34 10.94 6.41 5.45
C GLU A 34 10.43 7.83 5.19
N ALA A 35 11.05 8.55 4.23
CA ALA A 35 10.58 9.87 3.84
C ALA A 35 9.12 9.83 3.34
N ALA A 36 8.76 8.81 2.54
CA ALA A 36 7.39 8.64 2.07
C ALA A 36 6.40 8.38 3.21
N GLN A 37 6.78 7.58 4.21
CA GLN A 37 5.95 7.33 5.39
C GLN A 37 5.69 8.60 6.19
N GLN A 38 6.72 9.41 6.44
CA GLN A 38 6.61 10.66 7.19
C GLN A 38 5.68 11.66 6.49
N ASN A 39 5.87 11.85 5.18
CA ASN A 39 5.04 12.76 4.39
C ASN A 39 3.59 12.27 4.29
N ALA A 40 3.38 10.98 4.04
CA ALA A 40 2.03 10.42 3.97
C ALA A 40 1.31 10.56 5.31
N ALA A 41 1.98 10.30 6.44
CA ALA A 41 1.42 10.47 7.77
C ALA A 41 1.05 11.94 8.05
N ALA A 42 1.90 12.89 7.66
CA ALA A 42 1.61 14.31 7.78
C ALA A 42 0.37 14.74 6.96
N GLU A 43 0.14 14.10 5.81
CA GLU A 43 -1.05 14.30 4.97
C GLU A 43 -2.29 13.51 5.44
N GLY A 44 -2.17 12.66 6.47
CA GLY A 44 -3.26 11.77 6.90
C GLY A 44 -3.56 10.63 5.91
N ARG A 45 -2.58 10.25 5.10
CA ARG A 45 -2.66 9.23 4.04
C ARG A 45 -1.75 8.05 4.32
N THR A 46 -1.97 6.96 3.59
CA THR A 46 -1.07 5.81 3.60
C THR A 46 -0.08 5.85 2.42
N VAL A 47 1.11 5.28 2.61
CA VAL A 47 2.08 5.14 1.50
C VAL A 47 1.50 4.32 0.34
N SER A 48 0.63 3.35 0.63
CA SER A 48 -0.07 2.57 -0.41
C SER A 48 -0.96 3.43 -1.31
N GLU A 49 -1.64 4.43 -0.77
CA GLU A 49 -2.45 5.38 -1.56
C GLU A 49 -1.57 6.26 -2.45
N VAL A 50 -0.44 6.73 -1.91
CA VAL A 50 0.54 7.54 -2.65
C VAL A 50 1.14 6.73 -3.81
N VAL A 51 1.55 5.49 -3.55
CA VAL A 51 2.10 4.59 -4.59
C VAL A 51 1.05 4.32 -5.67
N ARG A 52 -0.21 4.05 -5.29
CA ARG A 52 -1.30 3.85 -6.26
C ARG A 52 -1.48 5.05 -7.18
N GLU A 53 -1.59 6.25 -6.61
CA GLU A 53 -1.78 7.49 -7.38
C GLU A 53 -0.59 7.77 -8.30
N ALA A 54 0.64 7.54 -7.83
CA ALA A 54 1.84 7.71 -8.62
C ALA A 54 1.87 6.78 -9.84
N LEU A 55 1.46 5.51 -9.67
CA LEU A 55 1.35 4.53 -10.76
C LEU A 55 0.24 4.88 -11.76
N GLU A 56 -0.92 5.33 -11.28
CA GLU A 56 -2.01 5.81 -12.14
C GLU A 56 -1.55 7.01 -12.99
N ARG A 57 -0.88 7.99 -12.37
CA ARG A 57 -0.32 9.15 -13.07
C ARG A 57 0.75 8.77 -14.07
N TYR A 58 1.63 7.82 -13.73
CA TYR A 58 2.67 7.32 -14.63
C TYR A 58 2.04 6.71 -15.90
N ASN A 59 1.01 5.89 -15.74
CA ASN A 59 0.29 5.27 -16.85
C ASN A 59 -0.51 6.29 -17.67
N ALA A 60 -1.17 7.25 -17.02
CA ALA A 60 -1.88 8.32 -17.70
C ALA A 60 -0.93 9.13 -18.60
N ARG A 61 0.24 9.53 -18.07
CA ARG A 61 1.28 10.23 -18.82
C ARG A 61 1.75 9.39 -20.02
N ARG A 62 2.00 8.10 -19.83
CA ARG A 62 2.47 7.22 -20.91
C ARG A 62 1.42 6.96 -21.99
N SER A 63 0.15 6.87 -21.61
CA SER A 63 -0.97 6.63 -22.53
C SER A 63 -1.28 7.84 -23.43
N ALA A 64 -1.05 9.07 -22.93
CA ALA A 64 -1.12 10.27 -23.74
C ALA A 64 -0.07 10.24 -24.87
N THR A 65 1.15 9.82 -24.55
CA THR A 65 2.22 9.63 -25.54
C THR A 65 1.92 8.49 -26.52
N ASN A 66 1.44 7.34 -26.04
CA ASN A 66 1.14 6.18 -26.89
C ASN A 66 -0.05 6.40 -27.84
N ARG A 67 -1.01 7.27 -27.50
CA ARG A 67 -2.11 7.63 -28.42
C ARG A 67 -1.62 8.52 -29.56
N ALA A 68 -0.64 9.39 -29.32
CA ALA A 68 -0.05 10.24 -30.35
C ALA A 68 0.78 9.45 -31.38
N THR A 69 1.41 8.34 -30.96
CA THR A 69 2.24 7.51 -31.86
C THR A 69 1.45 6.46 -32.64
N LYS A 70 0.23 6.10 -32.24
CA LYS A 70 -0.60 5.10 -32.93
C LYS A 70 -1.53 5.70 -34.01
N ALA A 71 -1.57 7.02 -34.15
CA ALA A 71 -2.41 7.74 -35.11
C ALA A 71 -1.61 8.27 -36.33
N GLN A 72 -0.38 7.80 -36.51
CA GLN A 72 0.56 8.29 -37.52
C GLN A 72 1.10 7.13 -38.36
#